data_AF-A0AAN7A3C2-F1
#
_entry.id   AF-A0AAN7A3C2-F1
#
_cell.length_a   1.000
_cell.length_b   1.000
_cell.length_c   1.000
_cell.angle_alpha   90.00
_cell.angle_beta   90.00
_cell.angle_gamma   90.00
#
_symmetry.space_group_name_H-M   'P 1'
#
loop_
_entity.id
_entity.type
_entity.pdbx_description
1 polymer ?
#
loop_
_entity_poly.entity_id
_entity_poly.type
_entity_poly.pdbx_seq_one_letter_code
_entity_poly.pdbx_strand_id
1 'polypeptide(L)'
;LVKFPLEILLHICELLSHAHEPSLRCFALASKYCYSIASCLLFRTITFNITTPSKLQTHVRECTRLLQRDGAFHHVRRLVL
;
A
#
# COMPACT_ATOMS: atom_id res chain seq x y z
N LEU A 1 -21.06 -4.47 5.64
CA LEU A 1 -20.03 -5.34 5.04
C LEU A 1 -20.34 -6.77 5.45
N VAL A 2 -20.61 -7.65 4.49
CA VAL A 2 -20.69 -9.10 4.75
C VAL A 2 -19.40 -9.51 5.44
N LYS A 3 -19.50 -10.17 6.60
CA LYS A 3 -18.32 -10.59 7.38
C LYS A 3 -17.65 -11.77 6.68
N PHE A 4 -16.83 -11.48 5.67
CA PHE A 4 -15.93 -12.47 5.10
C PHE A 4 -14.79 -12.78 6.08
N PRO A 5 -14.28 -14.01 6.09
CA PRO A 5 -13.03 -14.34 6.75
C PRO A 5 -11.89 -13.45 6.26
N LEU A 6 -10.89 -13.24 7.11
CA LEU A 6 -9.73 -12.40 6.80
C LEU A 6 -8.98 -12.91 5.57
N GLU A 7 -8.87 -14.22 5.43
CA GLU A 7 -8.19 -14.93 4.35
C GLU A 7 -8.84 -14.60 3.00
N ILE A 8 -10.17 -14.55 2.97
CA ILE A 8 -10.92 -14.22 1.75
C ILE A 8 -10.73 -12.75 1.39
N LEU A 9 -10.72 -11.86 2.38
CA LEU A 9 -10.48 -10.44 2.15
C LEU A 9 -9.05 -10.17 1.67
N LEU A 10 -8.06 -10.86 2.23
CA LEU A 10 -6.67 -10.80 1.76
C LEU A 10 -6.54 -11.32 0.33
N HIS A 11 -7.19 -12.44 0.01
CA HIS A 11 -7.17 -12.97 -1.36
C HIS A 11 -7.79 -12.00 -2.36
N ILE A 12 -8.91 -11.35 -2.02
CA ILE A 12 -9.51 -10.29 -2.84
C ILE A 12 -8.52 -9.14 -3.00
N CYS A 13 -7.87 -8.70 -1.93
CA CYS A 13 -6.91 -7.60 -1.99
C CYS A 13 -5.69 -7.95 -2.87
N GLU A 14 -5.20 -9.18 -2.83
CA GLU A 14 -4.12 -9.66 -3.72
C GLU A 14 -4.57 -9.63 -5.18
N LEU A 15 -5.77 -10.13 -5.49
CA LEU A 15 -6.33 -10.05 -6.83
C LEU A 15 -6.45 -8.61 -7.33
N LEU A 16 -6.92 -7.68 -6.48
CA LEU A 16 -7.00 -6.27 -6.80
C LEU A 16 -5.60 -5.65 -7.00
N SER A 17 -4.62 -6.01 -6.16
CA SER A 17 -3.25 -5.53 -6.31
C SER A 17 -2.64 -5.94 -7.65
N HIS A 18 -2.98 -7.11 -8.16
CA HIS A 18 -2.46 -7.63 -9.43
C HIS A 18 -3.23 -7.11 -10.65
N ALA A 19 -4.57 -7.03 -10.56
CA ALA A 19 -5.41 -6.71 -11.72
C ALA A 19 -5.74 -5.22 -11.84
N HIS A 20 -5.94 -4.52 -10.71
CA HIS A 20 -6.43 -3.14 -10.71
C HIS A 20 -6.15 -2.42 -9.37
N GLU A 21 -4.93 -1.91 -9.22
CA GLU A 21 -4.47 -1.19 -8.02
C GLU A 21 -5.42 -0.06 -7.54
N PRO A 22 -6.06 0.74 -8.42
CA PRO A 22 -6.99 1.77 -7.97
C PRO A 22 -8.16 1.23 -7.13
N SER A 23 -8.67 0.03 -7.46
CA SER A 23 -9.74 -0.61 -6.68
C SER A 23 -9.27 -1.03 -5.29
N LEU A 24 -8.02 -1.45 -5.13
CA LEU A 24 -7.42 -1.75 -3.83
C LEU A 24 -7.39 -0.50 -2.94
N ARG A 25 -7.04 0.66 -3.52
CA ARG A 25 -7.05 1.94 -2.80
C ARG A 25 -8.48 2.33 -2.38
N CYS A 26 -9.46 2.20 -3.28
CA CYS A 26 -10.87 2.44 -2.95
C CYS A 26 -11.35 1.53 -1.81
N PHE A 27 -10.97 0.25 -1.82
CA PHE A 27 -11.27 -0.69 -0.74
C PHE A 27 -10.66 -0.23 0.58
N ALA A 28 -9.37 0.15 0.59
CA ALA A 28 -8.69 0.61 1.79
C ALA A 28 -9.34 1.87 2.39
N LEU A 29 -9.89 2.76 1.56
CA LEU A 29 -10.56 3.98 1.99
C LEU A 29 -11.98 3.76 2.55
N ALA A 30 -12.58 2.57 2.36
CA ALA A 30 -13.96 2.31 2.78
C ALA A 30 -14.13 2.26 4.31
N SER A 31 -13.12 1.77 5.04
CA SER A 31 -13.13 1.74 6.51
C SER A 31 -11.74 1.47 7.08
N LYS A 32 -11.54 1.75 8.39
CA LYS A 32 -10.29 1.41 9.10
C LYS A 32 -9.95 -0.09 9.05
N TYR A 33 -10.98 -0.95 9.06
CA TYR A 33 -10.80 -2.40 8.95
C TYR A 33 -10.33 -2.82 7.55
N CYS A 34 -10.94 -2.25 6.50
CA CYS A 34 -10.49 -2.48 5.12
C CYS A 34 -9.07 -1.95 4.92
N TYR A 35 -8.75 -0.79 5.50
CA TYR A 35 -7.40 -0.25 5.49
C TYR A 35 -6.40 -1.20 6.15
N SER A 36 -6.68 -1.72 7.35
CA SER A 36 -5.75 -2.63 8.03
C SER A 36 -5.47 -3.89 7.22
N ILE A 37 -6.47 -4.41 6.50
CA ILE A 37 -6.30 -5.57 5.61
C ILE A 37 -5.46 -5.21 4.38
N ALA A 38 -5.77 -4.09 3.71
CA ALA A 38 -5.11 -3.72 2.46
C ALA A 38 -3.71 -3.13 2.65
N SER A 39 -3.40 -2.62 3.85
CA SER A 39 -2.15 -1.91 4.15
C SER A 39 -0.92 -2.74 3.80
N CYS A 40 -0.94 -4.06 4.05
CA CYS A 40 0.18 -4.95 3.74
C CYS A 40 0.49 -5.02 2.24
N LEU A 41 -0.51 -4.81 1.38
CA LEU A 41 -0.35 -4.81 -0.07
C LEU A 41 -0.05 -3.41 -0.62
N LEU A 42 -0.67 -2.36 -0.04
CA LEU A 42 -0.42 -0.98 -0.45
C LEU A 42 1.04 -0.56 -0.25
N PHE A 43 1.68 -1.05 0.81
CA PHE A 43 3.09 -0.76 1.09
C PHE A 43 4.06 -1.78 0.45
N ARG A 44 3.55 -2.83 -0.20
CA ARG A 44 4.37 -3.92 -0.74
C ARG A 44 5.34 -3.45 -1.82
N THR A 45 4.90 -2.54 -2.68
CA THR A 45 5.71 -1.97 -3.76
C THR A 45 5.73 -0.46 -3.64
N ILE A 46 6.94 0.12 -3.54
CA ILE A 46 7.13 1.57 -3.53
C ILE A 46 7.79 1.95 -4.85
N THR A 47 7.13 2.83 -5.59
CA THR A 47 7.64 3.36 -6.86
C THR A 47 8.00 4.83 -6.70
N PHE A 48 9.26 5.16 -6.89
CA PHE A 48 9.73 6.53 -6.99
C PHE A 48 9.82 6.90 -8.46
N ASN A 49 9.05 7.90 -8.91
CA ASN A 49 9.22 8.41 -10.26
C ASN A 49 10.35 9.47 -10.26
N ILE A 50 11.57 9.08 -10.63
CA ILE A 50 12.74 9.97 -10.57
C ILE A 50 12.72 10.91 -11.77
N THR A 51 12.31 12.16 -11.53
CA THR A 51 12.42 13.25 -12.51
C THR A 51 13.64 14.13 -12.24
N THR A 52 13.98 14.35 -10.96
CA THR A 52 15.21 15.03 -10.53
C THR A 52 15.73 14.47 -9.20
N PRO A 53 17.04 14.56 -8.91
CA PRO A 53 17.61 14.10 -7.64
C PRO A 53 17.00 14.79 -6.41
N SER A 54 16.68 16.09 -6.51
CA SER A 54 16.05 16.86 -5.42
C SER A 54 14.64 16.36 -5.09
N LYS A 55 13.85 16.01 -6.12
CA LYS A 55 12.51 15.43 -5.94
C LYS A 55 12.57 14.04 -5.32
N LEU A 56 13.53 13.21 -5.72
CA LEU A 56 13.74 11.90 -5.11
C LEU A 56 13.97 12.02 -3.60
N GLN A 57 14.83 12.94 -3.17
CA GLN A 57 15.11 13.13 -1.73
C GLN A 57 13.84 13.50 -0.95
N THR A 58 12.99 14.36 -1.51
CA THR A 58 11.70 14.71 -0.89
C THR A 58 10.74 13.53 -0.85
N HIS A 59 10.56 12.79 -1.96
CA HIS A 59 9.69 11.63 -1.99
C HIS A 59 10.16 10.54 -1.01
N VAL A 60 11.47 10.30 -0.91
CA VAL A 60 12.03 9.34 0.05
C VAL A 60 11.72 9.75 1.49
N ARG A 61 11.88 11.03 1.84
CA ARG A 61 11.54 11.53 3.19
C ARG A 61 10.04 11.37 3.48
N GLU A 62 9.18 11.74 2.54
CA GLU A 62 7.72 11.62 2.69
C GLU A 62 7.29 10.16 2.83
N CYS A 63 7.81 9.29 1.97
CA CYS A 63 7.54 7.85 2.02
C CYS A 63 8.01 7.24 3.34
N THR A 64 9.22 7.58 3.78
CA THR A 64 9.77 7.14 5.09
C THR A 64 8.85 7.56 6.23
N ARG A 65 8.37 8.82 6.23
CA ARG A 65 7.45 9.32 7.25
C ARG A 65 6.12 8.55 7.27
N LEU A 66 5.57 8.23 6.10
CA LEU A 66 4.33 7.46 5.98
C LEU A 66 4.50 6.03 6.51
N LEU A 67 5.60 5.37 6.14
CA LEU A 67 5.91 4.03 6.62
C LEU A 67 6.17 3.99 8.13
N GLN A 68 6.82 5.01 8.70
CA GLN A 68 7.03 5.14 10.15
C GLN A 68 5.69 5.30 10.88
N ARG A 69 4.82 6.20 10.39
CA ARG A 69 3.50 6.45 11.00
C ARG A 69 2.66 5.18 11.10
N ASP A 70 2.69 4.36 10.05
CA ASP A 70 1.83 3.18 9.94
C ASP A 70 2.56 1.88 10.34
N GLY A 71 3.79 1.97 10.85
CA GLY A 71 4.60 0.80 11.22
C GLY A 71 4.89 -0.14 10.05
N ALA A 72 4.83 0.36 8.81
CA ALA A 72 4.64 -0.44 7.61
C ALA A 72 5.93 -0.87 6.88
N PHE A 73 7.12 -0.55 7.41
CA PHE A 73 8.39 -0.95 6.77
C PHE A 73 8.47 -2.45 6.51
N HIS A 74 7.95 -3.26 7.43
CA HIS A 74 7.98 -4.72 7.31
C HIS A 74 7.09 -5.27 6.18
N HIS A 75 6.19 -4.45 5.62
CA HIS A 75 5.38 -4.80 4.46
C HIS A 75 6.09 -4.54 3.14
N VAL A 76 7.13 -3.70 3.11
CA VAL A 76 7.84 -3.35 1.87
C VAL A 76 8.61 -4.56 1.35
N ARG A 77 8.32 -4.96 0.10
CA ARG A 77 8.98 -6.10 -0.58
C ARG A 77 9.71 -5.69 -1.85
N ARG A 78 9.28 -4.59 -2.48
CA ARG A 78 9.84 -4.13 -3.76
C ARG A 78 9.97 -2.62 -3.77
N LEU A 79 11.10 -2.15 -4.26
CA LEU A 79 11.37 -0.74 -4.51
C LEU A 79 11.69 -0.57 -6.00
N VAL A 80 10.97 0.32 -6.67
CA VAL A 80 11.12 0.65 -8.09
C VAL A 80 11.54 2.11 -8.19
N LEU A 81 12.57 2.38 -8.99
CA LEU A 81 13.18 3.69 -9.21
C LEU A 81 12.89 4.18 -10.63
#